data_AF-A0ABD3X8Q1-F1
#
_entry.id   AF-A0ABD3X8Q1-F1
#
_cell.length_a   1.000
_cell.length_b   1.000
_cell.length_c   1.000
_cell.angle_alpha   90.00
_cell.angle_beta   90.00
_cell.angle_gamma   90.00
#
_symmetry.space_group_name_H-M   'P 1'
#
loop_
_entity.id
_entity.type
_entity.pdbx_description
1 polymer ?
#
loop_
_entity_poly.entity_id
_entity_poly.type
_entity_poly.pdbx_seq_one_letter_code
_entity_poly.pdbx_strand_id
1 'polypeptide(L)'
;MTSSPKKQSDSEVSEKNSNCSEHLQDINFTSKCHRTDLQLKVKDTDLYVPKSHLAMVSPVFRRMFESDFKEKDPAVLPLPDKNYEDVLTFLKCTHPGALLKVTYDIVPKMLPLAHEYQVKWLLDDCASAMIMMMDASKCSKTFQQSWRSMASSNLYGLNSVVETFIERFSPICYEFYKDASEFSQISIGVRYKIVCRRLAFKDKFE
;
A
#
# COMPACT_ATOMS: atom_id res chain seq x y z
N MET A 1 22.80 12.71 73.21
CA MET A 1 22.67 13.40 71.91
C MET A 1 21.43 12.86 71.21
N THR A 2 20.49 13.76 70.90
CA THR A 2 19.56 13.77 69.73
C THR A 2 18.66 12.54 69.50
N SER A 3 17.36 12.55 69.83
CA SER A 3 16.19 13.21 69.17
C SER A 3 15.47 12.34 68.13
N SER A 4 14.20 12.03 68.41
CA SER A 4 13.14 11.48 67.52
C SER A 4 12.77 12.44 66.35
N PRO A 5 11.67 12.27 65.54
CA PRO A 5 10.76 11.13 65.23
C PRO A 5 10.32 11.02 63.72
N LYS A 6 9.32 10.14 63.43
CA LYS A 6 8.36 10.08 62.27
C LYS A 6 8.86 9.37 60.97
N LYS A 7 8.06 8.63 60.18
CA LYS A 7 6.59 8.46 60.04
C LYS A 7 6.28 7.20 59.19
N GLN A 8 5.09 6.63 59.42
CA GLN A 8 4.26 5.72 58.58
C GLN A 8 4.31 5.94 57.06
N SER A 9 4.11 4.88 56.26
CA SER A 9 2.82 4.67 55.55
C SER A 9 2.75 3.32 54.81
N ASP A 10 1.59 2.68 54.95
CA ASP A 10 1.13 1.49 54.25
C ASP A 10 0.89 1.72 52.75
N SER A 11 1.00 0.67 51.95
CA SER A 11 0.21 0.45 50.71
C SER A 11 0.49 -0.98 50.21
N GLU A 12 -0.41 -1.93 50.47
CA GLU A 12 -1.53 -2.29 49.60
C GLU A 12 -1.08 -2.70 48.19
N VAL A 13 -0.72 -3.98 48.06
CA VAL A 13 -0.74 -4.70 46.80
C VAL A 13 -2.22 -4.88 46.43
N SER A 14 -2.73 -4.02 45.57
CA SER A 14 -4.03 -4.21 44.92
C SER A 14 -3.82 -4.77 43.52
N GLU A 15 -4.28 -6.01 43.34
CA GLU A 15 -4.65 -6.55 42.05
C GLU A 15 -5.77 -5.71 41.40
N LYS A 16 -5.84 -5.83 40.07
CA LYS A 16 -6.93 -5.47 39.14
C LYS A 16 -6.85 -4.06 38.54
N ASN A 17 -6.51 -4.04 37.24
CA ASN A 17 -7.58 -4.09 36.25
C ASN A 17 -7.00 -4.42 34.87
N SER A 18 -7.18 -5.67 34.46
CA SER A 18 -7.21 -6.06 33.05
C SER A 18 -8.43 -5.39 32.43
N ASN A 19 -8.24 -4.19 31.89
CA ASN A 19 -9.11 -3.68 30.85
C ASN A 19 -8.37 -3.87 29.51
N CYS A 20 -8.49 -5.09 28.98
CA CYS A 20 -7.97 -5.46 27.67
C CYS A 20 -8.94 -4.92 26.60
N SER A 21 -8.95 -3.61 26.43
CA SER A 21 -9.50 -2.97 25.23
C SER A 21 -8.75 -1.66 24.94
N GLU A 22 -7.43 -1.75 24.81
CA GLU A 22 -6.67 -0.61 24.32
C GLU A 22 -6.91 -0.49 22.81
N HIS A 23 -7.75 0.46 22.44
CA HIS A 23 -8.00 0.89 21.08
C HIS A 23 -6.64 1.03 20.35
N LEU A 24 -6.40 0.23 19.30
CA LEU A 24 -5.23 0.32 18.43
C LEU A 24 -5.13 1.67 17.67
N GLN A 25 -5.89 2.70 18.04
CA GLN A 25 -6.15 3.87 17.22
C GLN A 25 -5.01 4.91 17.18
N ASP A 26 -4.07 4.88 18.13
CA ASP A 26 -3.06 5.95 18.30
C ASP A 26 -1.60 5.47 18.12
N ILE A 27 -1.31 4.65 17.10
CA ILE A 27 0.09 4.28 16.83
C ILE A 27 0.78 5.41 16.04
N ASN A 28 1.78 6.04 16.65
CA ASN A 28 2.73 6.91 15.96
C ASN A 28 3.95 6.10 15.49
N PHE A 29 4.09 5.90 14.18
CA PHE A 29 5.20 5.15 13.59
C PHE A 29 6.56 5.87 13.64
N THR A 30 6.63 7.15 14.04
CA THR A 30 7.89 7.91 14.07
C THR A 30 8.61 7.87 15.40
N SER A 31 8.03 7.22 16.42
CA SER A 31 8.58 7.15 17.77
C SER A 31 8.47 5.75 18.34
N LYS A 32 9.55 5.28 18.96
CA LYS A 32 9.56 3.98 19.64
C LYS A 32 8.62 4.01 20.85
N CYS A 33 7.84 2.95 21.04
CA CYS A 33 7.04 2.75 22.25
C CYS A 33 7.02 1.27 22.66
N HIS A 34 6.35 0.96 23.78
CA HIS A 34 6.25 -0.41 24.29
C HIS A 34 5.48 -1.37 23.36
N ARG A 35 4.75 -0.85 22.35
CA ARG A 35 4.00 -1.63 21.36
C ARG A 35 4.79 -1.89 20.06
N THR A 36 5.97 -1.28 19.89
CA THR A 36 6.80 -1.42 18.69
C THR A 36 8.03 -2.27 18.99
N ASP A 37 8.14 -3.41 18.32
CA ASP A 37 9.20 -4.41 18.46
C ASP A 37 10.09 -4.54 17.21
N LEU A 38 9.82 -3.74 16.17
CA LEU A 38 10.63 -3.63 14.96
C LEU A 38 10.95 -2.18 14.61
N GLN A 39 12.22 -1.92 14.29
CA GLN A 39 12.68 -0.68 13.68
C GLN A 39 12.90 -0.89 12.17
N LEU A 40 12.15 -0.20 11.33
CA LEU A 40 12.41 -0.11 9.90
C LEU A 40 13.40 1.04 9.65
N LYS A 41 14.60 0.72 9.17
CA LYS A 41 15.60 1.72 8.76
C LYS A 41 15.40 2.07 7.30
N VAL A 42 14.68 3.15 7.02
CA VAL A 42 14.42 3.64 5.66
C VAL A 42 15.43 4.74 5.35
N LYS A 43 16.49 4.39 4.61
CA LYS A 43 17.67 5.25 4.41
C LYS A 43 18.23 5.74 5.75
N ASP A 44 18.27 7.06 5.98
CA ASP A 44 18.79 7.71 7.18
C ASP A 44 17.70 8.00 8.23
N THR A 45 16.50 7.42 8.07
CA THR A 45 15.34 7.66 8.94
C THR A 45 14.74 6.37 9.49
N ASP A 46 14.15 6.47 10.69
CA ASP A 46 13.61 5.33 11.42
C ASP A 46 12.09 5.38 11.49
N LEU A 47 11.46 4.22 11.28
CA LEU A 47 10.05 3.97 11.60
C LEU A 47 9.97 2.81 12.60
N TYR A 48 9.04 2.90 13.54
CA TYR A 48 8.85 1.92 14.61
C TYR A 48 7.47 1.28 14.45
N VAL A 49 7.43 -0.04 14.31
CA VAL A 49 6.20 -0.79 14.01
C VAL A 49 6.13 -2.06 14.83
N PRO A 50 4.92 -2.57 15.14
CA PRO A 50 4.74 -3.93 15.61
C PRO A 50 4.98 -4.94 14.47
N LYS A 51 5.78 -5.99 14.68
CA LYS A 51 5.96 -7.10 13.72
C LYS A 51 4.63 -7.76 13.38
N SER A 52 3.75 -7.89 14.38
CA SER A 52 2.40 -8.44 14.23
C SER A 52 1.56 -7.66 13.22
N HIS A 53 1.71 -6.33 13.15
CA HIS A 53 1.02 -5.51 12.14
C HIS A 53 1.48 -5.90 10.73
N LEU A 54 2.80 -5.95 10.49
CA LEU A 54 3.34 -6.32 9.19
C LEU A 54 3.04 -7.77 8.80
N ALA A 55 3.15 -8.72 9.73
CA ALA A 55 2.82 -10.13 9.51
C ALA A 55 1.33 -10.37 9.23
N MET A 56 0.46 -9.56 9.84
CA MET A 56 -0.97 -9.63 9.61
C MET A 56 -1.31 -9.22 8.17
N VAL A 57 -0.71 -8.13 7.67
CA VAL A 57 -1.08 -7.56 6.36
C VAL A 57 -0.29 -8.15 5.19
N SER A 58 0.90 -8.70 5.42
CA SER A 58 1.79 -9.20 4.38
C SER A 58 2.23 -10.65 4.65
N PRO A 59 1.99 -11.58 3.72
CA PRO A 59 2.52 -12.94 3.82
C PRO A 59 4.04 -13.00 3.63
N VAL A 60 4.67 -11.96 3.07
CA VAL A 60 6.13 -11.85 2.97
C VAL A 60 6.72 -11.56 4.34
N PHE A 61 6.22 -10.54 5.04
CA PHE A 61 6.65 -10.24 6.41
C PHE A 61 6.29 -11.35 7.39
N ARG A 62 5.11 -11.97 7.22
CA ARG A 62 4.73 -13.12 8.04
C ARG A 62 5.77 -14.23 7.95
N ARG A 63 6.11 -14.66 6.73
CA ARG A 63 7.16 -15.67 6.53
C ARG A 63 8.51 -15.22 7.09
N MET A 64 8.87 -13.95 6.91
CA MET A 64 10.12 -13.40 7.44
C MET A 64 10.22 -13.51 8.97
N PHE A 65 9.13 -13.30 9.70
CA PHE A 65 9.14 -13.32 11.17
C PHE A 65 8.81 -14.69 11.77
N GLU A 66 8.03 -15.53 11.07
CA GLU A 66 7.61 -16.85 11.55
C GLU A 66 8.52 -18.00 11.08
N SER A 67 9.44 -17.77 10.15
CA SER A 67 10.33 -18.84 9.68
C SER A 67 11.37 -19.23 10.73
N ASP A 68 11.58 -20.54 10.90
CA ASP A 68 12.70 -21.12 11.69
C ASP A 68 14.08 -20.92 11.03
N PHE A 69 14.18 -20.03 10.04
CA PHE A 69 15.45 -19.69 9.43
C PHE A 69 16.37 -19.08 10.49
N LYS A 70 17.63 -19.51 10.53
CA LYS A 70 18.67 -19.00 11.45
C LYS A 70 18.96 -17.50 11.28
N GLU A 71 18.33 -16.84 10.32
CA GLU A 71 18.32 -15.40 10.17
C GLU A 71 17.51 -14.82 11.34
N LYS A 72 18.25 -14.46 12.40
CA LYS A 72 17.82 -13.73 13.59
C LYS A 72 16.53 -12.95 13.35
N ASP A 73 15.49 -13.28 14.12
CA ASP A 73 14.32 -12.41 14.31
C ASP A 73 14.79 -10.95 14.48
N PRO A 74 14.70 -10.10 13.44
CA PRO A 74 15.46 -8.87 13.44
C PRO A 74 14.71 -7.81 14.24
N ALA A 75 15.38 -7.20 15.22
CA ALA A 75 14.87 -5.98 15.86
C ALA A 75 14.96 -4.76 14.92
N VAL A 76 15.78 -4.85 13.86
CA VAL A 76 16.02 -3.80 12.87
C VAL A 76 15.97 -4.37 11.47
N LEU A 77 15.08 -3.87 10.61
CA LEU A 77 14.96 -4.25 9.21
C LEU A 77 15.38 -3.07 8.30
N PRO A 78 16.52 -3.15 7.60
CA PRO A 78 16.95 -2.12 6.67
C PRO A 78 16.14 -2.15 5.37
N LEU A 79 15.72 -0.98 4.90
CA LEU A 79 15.00 -0.73 3.65
C LEU A 79 15.72 0.38 2.85
N PRO A 80 16.95 0.15 2.37
CA PRO A 80 17.79 1.20 1.79
C PRO A 80 17.22 1.76 0.48
N ASP A 81 16.53 0.92 -0.29
CA ASP A 81 15.99 1.29 -1.61
C ASP A 81 14.60 1.91 -1.55
N LYS A 82 14.04 2.12 -0.34
CA LYS A 82 12.68 2.65 -0.17
C LYS A 82 12.68 4.13 0.20
N ASN A 83 11.61 4.81 -0.19
CA ASN A 83 11.35 6.19 0.23
C ASN A 83 10.61 6.20 1.56
N TYR A 84 11.05 7.05 2.49
CA TYR A 84 10.44 7.20 3.82
C TYR A 84 8.93 7.51 3.76
N GLU A 85 8.53 8.47 2.93
CA GLU A 85 7.13 8.87 2.79
C GLU A 85 6.26 7.74 2.25
N ASP A 86 6.79 6.95 1.31
CA ASP A 86 6.05 5.82 0.73
C ASP A 86 5.85 4.71 1.76
N VAL A 87 6.88 4.39 2.55
CA VAL A 87 6.78 3.41 3.64
C VAL A 87 5.83 3.90 4.73
N LEU A 88 5.93 5.17 5.15
CA LEU A 88 5.02 5.75 6.14
C LEU A 88 3.57 5.75 5.65
N THR A 89 3.34 6.10 4.37
CA THR A 89 2.02 6.06 3.74
C THR A 89 1.49 4.63 3.74
N PHE A 90 2.32 3.63 3.41
CA PHE A 90 1.95 2.22 3.42
C PHE A 90 1.55 1.74 4.82
N LEU A 91 2.30 2.12 5.87
CA LEU A 91 1.95 1.78 7.24
C LEU A 91 0.61 2.41 7.67
N LYS A 92 0.34 3.65 7.26
CA LYS A 92 -0.94 4.33 7.53
C LYS A 92 -2.12 3.69 6.79
N CYS A 93 -1.94 3.30 5.52
CA CYS A 93 -2.97 2.62 4.73
C CYS A 93 -3.27 1.22 5.25
N THR A 94 -2.26 0.50 5.73
CA THR A 94 -2.38 -0.87 6.25
C THR A 94 -2.74 -0.93 7.74
N HIS A 95 -2.85 0.22 8.40
CA HIS A 95 -3.23 0.26 9.80
C HIS A 95 -4.69 -0.18 9.99
N PRO A 96 -5.02 -1.02 10.99
CA PRO A 96 -6.40 -1.49 11.22
C PRO A 96 -7.43 -0.37 11.42
N GLY A 97 -7.00 0.78 11.95
CA GLY A 97 -7.82 1.97 12.08
C GLY A 97 -8.01 2.77 10.78
N ALA A 98 -7.51 2.29 9.64
CA ALA A 98 -7.56 2.94 8.33
C ALA A 98 -7.11 4.41 8.39
N LEU A 99 -5.92 4.67 8.94
CA LEU A 99 -5.41 6.03 9.18
C LEU A 99 -5.29 6.85 7.88
N LEU A 100 -5.18 6.18 6.73
CA LEU A 100 -5.18 6.81 5.42
C LEU A 100 -5.90 5.94 4.40
N LYS A 101 -6.88 6.52 3.70
CA LYS A 101 -7.60 5.85 2.61
C LYS A 101 -6.79 5.88 1.31
N VAL A 102 -6.88 4.80 0.53
CA VAL A 102 -6.30 4.76 -0.81
C VAL A 102 -7.08 5.65 -1.78
N THR A 103 -6.40 6.65 -2.30
CA THR A 103 -6.86 7.59 -3.33
C THR A 103 -5.91 7.55 -4.53
N TYR A 104 -6.38 8.00 -5.70
CA TYR A 104 -5.60 7.90 -6.95
C TYR A 104 -4.22 8.56 -6.87
N ASP A 105 -4.05 9.63 -6.11
CA ASP A 105 -2.78 10.34 -5.92
C ASP A 105 -1.74 9.54 -5.13
N ILE A 106 -2.16 8.65 -4.22
CA ILE A 106 -1.23 7.81 -3.46
C ILE A 106 -0.98 6.44 -4.08
N VAL A 107 -1.81 6.02 -5.03
CA VAL A 107 -1.68 4.76 -5.78
C VAL A 107 -0.27 4.52 -6.34
N PRO A 108 0.43 5.50 -6.96
CA PRO A 108 1.81 5.30 -7.44
C PRO A 108 2.80 4.90 -6.34
N LYS A 109 2.56 5.32 -5.10
CA LYS A 109 3.38 4.97 -3.93
C LYS A 109 3.01 3.59 -3.39
N MET A 110 1.73 3.24 -3.42
CA MET A 110 1.20 2.01 -2.83
C MET A 110 1.40 0.79 -3.73
N LEU A 111 1.24 0.91 -5.05
CA LEU A 111 1.36 -0.25 -5.97
C LEU A 111 2.67 -1.03 -5.81
N PRO A 112 3.85 -0.37 -5.84
CA PRO A 112 5.12 -1.08 -5.73
C PRO A 112 5.23 -1.86 -4.41
N LEU A 113 4.88 -1.21 -3.29
CA LEU A 113 4.98 -1.80 -1.95
C LEU A 113 3.94 -2.91 -1.74
N ALA A 114 2.71 -2.71 -2.20
CA ALA A 114 1.64 -3.70 -2.11
C ALA A 114 1.96 -4.95 -2.93
N HIS A 115 2.55 -4.78 -4.12
CA HIS A 115 2.98 -5.89 -4.95
C HIS A 115 4.18 -6.63 -4.34
N GLU A 116 5.23 -5.90 -3.97
CA GLU A 116 6.46 -6.45 -3.37
C GLU A 116 6.19 -7.25 -2.09
N TYR A 117 5.35 -6.69 -1.21
CA TYR A 117 4.98 -7.34 0.05
C TYR A 117 3.70 -8.18 -0.05
N GLN A 118 3.18 -8.41 -1.27
CA GLN A 118 2.05 -9.30 -1.54
C GLN A 118 0.78 -8.97 -0.72
N VAL A 119 0.49 -7.69 -0.53
CA VAL A 119 -0.69 -7.20 0.21
C VAL A 119 -1.87 -7.10 -0.75
N LYS A 120 -2.56 -8.24 -0.97
CA LYS A 120 -3.61 -8.36 -2.01
C LYS A 120 -4.73 -7.34 -1.86
N TRP A 121 -5.29 -7.17 -0.66
CA TRP A 121 -6.40 -6.25 -0.44
C TRP A 121 -6.00 -4.79 -0.76
N LEU A 122 -4.74 -4.42 -0.54
CA LEU A 122 -4.24 -3.09 -0.88
C LEU A 122 -4.07 -2.91 -2.39
N LEU A 123 -3.70 -3.98 -3.12
CA LEU A 123 -3.74 -3.98 -4.59
C LEU A 123 -5.17 -3.81 -5.12
N ASP A 124 -6.15 -4.48 -4.51
CA ASP A 124 -7.56 -4.36 -4.87
C ASP A 124 -8.09 -2.92 -4.62
N ASP A 125 -7.70 -2.29 -3.50
CA ASP A 125 -8.02 -0.89 -3.21
C ASP A 125 -7.36 0.07 -4.23
N CYS A 126 -6.12 -0.19 -4.62
CA CYS A 126 -5.46 0.60 -5.66
C CYS A 126 -6.17 0.47 -7.01
N ALA A 127 -6.57 -0.75 -7.39
CA ALA A 127 -7.34 -0.99 -8.62
C ALA A 127 -8.67 -0.23 -8.60
N SER A 128 -9.37 -0.26 -7.45
CA SER A 128 -10.63 0.46 -7.26
C SER A 128 -10.46 1.97 -7.40
N ALA A 129 -9.41 2.55 -6.81
CA ALA A 129 -9.10 3.97 -6.93
C ALA A 129 -8.77 4.37 -8.38
N MET A 130 -8.05 3.53 -9.13
CA MET A 130 -7.77 3.76 -10.56
C MET A 130 -9.04 3.72 -11.40
N ILE A 131 -9.93 2.74 -11.19
CA ILE A 131 -11.19 2.61 -11.94
C ILE A 131 -12.11 3.79 -11.63
N MET A 132 -12.24 4.17 -10.35
CA MET A 132 -13.06 5.32 -9.95
C MET A 132 -12.59 6.63 -10.60
N MET A 133 -11.27 6.81 -10.76
CA MET A 133 -10.72 7.95 -11.50
C MET A 133 -11.13 7.95 -12.97
N MET A 134 -11.20 6.78 -13.62
CA MET A 134 -11.69 6.64 -15.00
C MET A 134 -13.19 6.94 -15.14
N ASP A 135 -13.99 6.73 -14.09
CA ASP A 135 -15.43 7.01 -14.07
C ASP A 135 -15.77 8.48 -13.77
N ALA A 136 -14.95 9.15 -12.96
CA ALA A 136 -15.21 10.51 -12.48
C ALA A 136 -15.02 11.62 -13.54
N SER A 137 -14.74 11.28 -14.79
CA SER A 137 -14.13 12.20 -15.75
C SER A 137 -14.91 12.46 -17.04
N LYS A 138 -15.00 13.74 -17.44
CA LYS A 138 -15.51 14.23 -18.75
C LYS A 138 -14.49 15.07 -19.56
N CYS A 139 -13.18 15.06 -19.26
CA CYS A 139 -12.19 16.02 -19.80
C CYS A 139 -10.90 15.36 -20.38
N SER A 140 -10.17 16.06 -21.27
CA SER A 140 -8.95 15.58 -21.96
C SER A 140 -7.78 15.14 -21.04
N LYS A 141 -7.59 15.78 -19.87
CA LYS A 141 -6.55 15.38 -18.89
C LYS A 141 -6.73 13.94 -18.37
N THR A 142 -7.92 13.38 -18.55
CA THR A 142 -8.32 12.04 -18.12
C THR A 142 -7.71 10.94 -18.95
N PHE A 143 -7.53 11.12 -20.26
CA PHE A 143 -7.05 10.03 -21.10
C PHE A 143 -5.63 9.64 -20.69
N GLN A 144 -4.74 10.62 -20.52
CA GLN A 144 -3.36 10.37 -20.12
C GLN A 144 -3.28 9.69 -18.73
N GLN A 145 -4.16 10.06 -17.80
CA GLN A 145 -4.25 9.44 -16.47
C GLN A 145 -4.81 8.01 -16.56
N SER A 146 -5.82 7.78 -17.40
CA SER A 146 -6.39 6.45 -17.66
C SER A 146 -5.38 5.53 -18.33
N TRP A 147 -4.59 6.06 -19.27
CA TRP A 147 -3.48 5.35 -19.91
C TRP A 147 -2.40 4.99 -18.90
N ARG A 148 -1.95 5.94 -18.07
CA ARG A 148 -0.98 5.67 -16.99
C ARG A 148 -1.50 4.60 -16.02
N SER A 149 -2.79 4.66 -15.67
CA SER A 149 -3.44 3.67 -14.82
C SER A 149 -3.43 2.29 -15.47
N MET A 150 -3.77 2.20 -16.75
CA MET A 150 -3.73 0.94 -17.51
C MET A 150 -2.31 0.39 -17.63
N ALA A 151 -1.32 1.23 -17.97
CA ALA A 151 0.08 0.81 -18.11
C ALA A 151 0.64 0.27 -16.79
N SER A 152 0.44 0.99 -15.68
CA SER A 152 0.77 0.51 -14.34
C SER A 152 0.03 -0.78 -14.00
N SER A 153 -1.28 -0.85 -14.29
CA SER A 153 -2.07 -2.04 -14.02
C SER A 153 -1.58 -3.27 -14.78
N ASN A 154 -1.18 -3.11 -16.05
CA ASN A 154 -0.56 -4.18 -16.83
C ASN A 154 0.79 -4.61 -16.23
N LEU A 155 1.59 -3.66 -15.73
CA LEU A 155 2.88 -3.97 -15.08
C LEU A 155 2.71 -4.78 -13.80
N TYR A 156 1.69 -4.47 -13.00
CA TYR A 156 1.45 -5.09 -11.68
C TYR A 156 0.35 -6.17 -11.70
N GLY A 157 -0.12 -6.60 -12.88
CA GLY A 157 -1.10 -7.67 -13.03
C GLY A 157 -2.53 -7.35 -12.59
N LEU A 158 -2.91 -6.07 -12.51
CA LEU A 158 -4.27 -5.61 -12.15
C LEU A 158 -5.21 -5.68 -13.37
N ASN A 159 -5.57 -6.90 -13.78
CA ASN A 159 -6.32 -7.16 -15.02
C ASN A 159 -7.67 -6.43 -15.10
N SER A 160 -8.38 -6.27 -13.99
CA SER A 160 -9.68 -5.58 -13.94
C SER A 160 -9.58 -4.13 -14.45
N VAL A 161 -8.50 -3.43 -14.09
CA VAL A 161 -8.25 -2.05 -14.53
C VAL A 161 -7.91 -2.01 -16.03
N VAL A 162 -7.11 -2.98 -16.50
CA VAL A 162 -6.74 -3.11 -17.92
C VAL A 162 -7.97 -3.36 -18.78
N GLU A 163 -8.84 -4.28 -18.38
CA GLU A 163 -10.09 -4.61 -19.08
C GLU A 163 -11.03 -3.41 -19.11
N THR A 164 -11.23 -2.77 -17.96
CA THR A 164 -12.03 -1.54 -17.84
C THR A 164 -11.52 -0.45 -18.79
N PHE A 165 -10.20 -0.26 -18.89
CA PHE A 165 -9.63 0.70 -19.82
C PHE A 165 -9.90 0.33 -21.28
N ILE A 166 -9.66 -0.94 -21.66
CA ILE A 166 -9.86 -1.41 -23.04
C ILE A 166 -11.32 -1.21 -23.46
N GLU A 167 -12.27 -1.56 -22.58
CA GLU A 167 -13.70 -1.42 -22.83
C GLU A 167 -14.11 0.03 -23.09
N ARG A 168 -13.57 0.97 -22.29
CA ARG A 168 -13.98 2.39 -22.32
C ARG A 168 -13.22 3.22 -23.35
N PHE A 169 -11.95 2.93 -23.60
CA PHE A 169 -11.05 3.84 -24.31
C PHE A 169 -10.45 3.28 -25.60
N SER A 170 -10.56 1.98 -25.91
CA SER A 170 -10.00 1.39 -27.15
C SER A 170 -10.39 2.13 -28.45
N PRO A 171 -11.66 2.54 -28.66
CA PRO A 171 -12.05 3.25 -29.88
C PRO A 171 -11.35 4.61 -30.06
N ILE A 172 -11.02 5.28 -28.95
CA ILE A 172 -10.39 6.61 -28.93
C ILE A 172 -8.87 6.48 -28.94
N CYS A 173 -8.33 5.49 -28.23
CA CYS A 173 -6.92 5.34 -27.86
C CYS A 173 -5.95 5.16 -29.03
N TYR A 174 -6.33 4.39 -30.05
CA TYR A 174 -5.36 3.93 -31.06
C TYR A 174 -4.75 5.08 -31.87
N GLU A 175 -5.56 6.05 -32.31
CA GLU A 175 -5.03 7.15 -33.14
C GLU A 175 -4.10 8.08 -32.36
N PHE A 176 -4.29 8.20 -31.04
CA PHE A 176 -3.48 9.10 -30.21
C PHE A 176 -2.15 8.49 -29.76
N TYR A 177 -2.07 7.15 -29.63
CA TYR A 177 -0.93 6.51 -28.98
C TYR A 177 -0.22 5.45 -29.82
N LYS A 178 -0.70 5.11 -31.03
CA LYS A 178 -0.01 4.12 -31.88
C LYS A 178 1.46 4.46 -32.15
N ASP A 179 1.80 5.75 -32.14
CA ASP A 179 3.15 6.26 -32.41
C ASP A 179 3.89 6.71 -31.13
N ALA A 180 3.26 6.61 -29.96
CA ALA A 180 3.86 7.03 -28.69
C ALA A 180 4.82 5.95 -28.16
N SER A 181 5.95 6.37 -27.58
CA SER A 181 6.91 5.47 -26.93
C SER A 181 6.24 4.60 -25.84
N GLU A 182 5.20 5.15 -25.23
CA GLU A 182 4.39 4.56 -24.18
C GLU A 182 3.63 3.32 -24.66
N PHE A 183 3.26 3.23 -25.94
CA PHE A 183 2.61 2.04 -26.51
C PHE A 183 3.55 0.84 -26.52
N SER A 184 4.86 1.05 -26.60
CA SER A 184 5.84 -0.05 -26.53
C SER A 184 6.00 -0.62 -25.11
N GLN A 185 5.62 0.15 -24.08
CA GLN A 185 5.76 -0.23 -22.67
C GLN A 185 4.68 -1.21 -22.19
N ILE A 186 3.60 -1.39 -22.96
CA ILE A 186 2.52 -2.35 -22.65
C ILE A 186 2.73 -3.68 -23.36
N SER A 187 2.26 -4.76 -22.71
CA SER A 187 2.41 -6.11 -23.24
C SER A 187 1.79 -6.27 -24.63
N ILE A 188 2.39 -7.14 -25.47
CA ILE A 188 1.87 -7.41 -26.81
C ILE A 188 0.41 -7.90 -26.78
N GLY A 189 0.04 -8.67 -25.74
CA GLY A 189 -1.33 -9.13 -25.54
C GLY A 189 -2.31 -7.99 -25.32
N VAL A 190 -1.94 -6.99 -24.51
CA VAL A 190 -2.80 -5.79 -24.30
C VAL A 190 -2.89 -4.96 -25.58
N ARG A 191 -1.77 -4.76 -26.30
CA ARG A 191 -1.78 -4.07 -27.61
C ARG A 191 -2.72 -4.74 -28.61
N TYR A 192 -2.64 -6.07 -28.71
CA TYR A 192 -3.51 -6.86 -29.57
C TYR A 192 -4.98 -6.68 -29.20
N LYS A 193 -5.33 -6.78 -27.91
CA LYS A 193 -6.70 -6.56 -27.44
C LYS A 193 -7.24 -5.15 -27.78
N ILE A 194 -6.40 -4.11 -27.64
CA ILE A 194 -6.78 -2.73 -28.01
C ILE A 194 -7.10 -2.63 -29.51
N VAL A 195 -6.25 -3.20 -30.37
CA VAL A 195 -6.45 -3.18 -31.84
C VAL A 195 -7.69 -3.97 -32.24
N CYS A 196 -7.87 -5.20 -31.74
CA CYS A 196 -9.04 -6.02 -32.03
C CYS A 196 -10.34 -5.35 -31.63
N ARG A 197 -10.37 -4.71 -30.46
CA ARG A 197 -11.57 -4.01 -29.98
C ARG A 197 -11.90 -2.78 -30.83
N ARG A 198 -10.89 -2.09 -31.37
CA ARG A 198 -11.09 -1.00 -32.33
C ARG A 198 -11.65 -1.50 -33.66
N LEU A 199 -11.14 -2.59 -34.21
CA LEU A 199 -11.65 -3.18 -35.45
C LEU A 199 -13.13 -3.55 -35.30
N ALA A 200 -13.46 -4.30 -34.24
CA ALA A 200 -14.84 -4.67 -33.92
C ALA A 200 -15.77 -3.47 -33.63
N PHE A 201 -15.22 -2.30 -33.32
CA PHE A 201 -15.99 -1.06 -33.20
C PHE A 201 -16.27 -0.44 -34.57
N LYS A 202 -15.29 -0.44 -35.50
CA LYS A 202 -15.49 0.07 -36.86
C LYS A 202 -16.52 -0.74 -37.64
N ASP A 203 -16.46 -2.06 -37.53
CA ASP A 203 -17.40 -2.99 -38.20
C ASP A 203 -18.87 -2.80 -37.76
N LYS A 204 -19.15 -2.07 -36.68
CA LYS A 204 -20.52 -1.77 -36.21
C LYS A 204 -21.16 -0.53 -36.85
N PHE A 205 -20.37 0.30 -37.53
CA PHE A 205 -20.83 1.58 -38.08
C PHE A 205 -20.54 1.72 -39.59
N GLU A 206 -20.13 0.63 -40.24
CA GLU A 206 -20.10 0.42 -41.69
C GLU A 206 -21.24 -0.53 -42.10
#